data_AF-A0A1V9KFH6-F1
#
_entry.id   AF-A0A1V9KFH6-F1
#
_cell.length_a   1.000
_cell.length_b   1.000
_cell.length_c   1.000
_cell.angle_alpha   90.00
_cell.angle_beta   90.00
_cell.angle_gamma   90.00
#
_symmetry.space_group_name_H-M   'P 1'
#
loop_
_entity.id
_entity.type
_entity.pdbx_description
1 polymer ?
#
loop_
_entity_poly.entity_id
_entity_poly.type
_entity_poly.pdbx_seq_one_letter_code
_entity_poly.pdbx_strand_id
1 'polypeptide(L)'
;MNIRGTIDRPLTNDPKKQAPMKPSPSEPAGSATPDFTSHGANDSRQNRTREMQLIPEALARAHMHEQLHQAEQERRAVRLATARRMQRRAERASLRARRALAMAVMQ
;
A
#
# COMPACT_ATOMS: atom_id res chain seq x y z
N MET A 1 23.82 11.37 -20.68
CA MET A 1 24.62 10.49 -19.80
C MET A 1 24.00 9.09 -19.82
N ASN A 2 24.72 8.08 -20.32
CA ASN A 2 24.19 6.73 -20.61
C ASN A 2 24.79 5.67 -19.66
N ILE A 3 24.78 5.95 -18.37
CA ILE A 3 25.32 5.05 -17.33
C ILE A 3 24.26 4.05 -16.89
N ARG A 4 24.58 2.74 -16.94
CA ARG A 4 23.73 1.64 -16.45
C ARG A 4 23.97 1.41 -14.96
N GLY A 5 23.00 0.81 -14.27
CA GLY A 5 23.10 0.50 -12.83
C GLY A 5 22.51 1.58 -11.91
N THR A 6 21.75 2.52 -12.46
CA THR A 6 20.93 3.47 -11.71
C THR A 6 19.52 2.93 -11.49
N ILE A 7 18.78 3.53 -10.54
CA ILE A 7 17.43 3.11 -10.14
C ILE A 7 16.49 3.03 -11.36
N ASP A 8 16.55 4.03 -12.25
CA ASP A 8 15.72 4.07 -13.47
C ASP A 8 16.24 3.18 -14.62
N ARG A 9 17.44 2.58 -14.47
CA ARG A 9 18.05 1.75 -15.53
C ARG A 9 18.94 0.64 -14.93
N PRO A 10 18.33 -0.39 -14.31
CA PRO A 10 19.07 -1.44 -13.61
C PRO A 10 19.94 -2.24 -14.58
N LEU A 11 21.12 -2.65 -14.08
CA LEU A 11 22.00 -3.54 -14.82
C LEU A 11 21.40 -4.96 -14.83
N THR A 12 21.41 -5.62 -15.97
CA THR A 12 21.02 -7.04 -16.07
C THR A 12 21.93 -7.88 -15.18
N ASN A 13 21.36 -8.51 -14.16
CA ASN A 13 22.10 -9.39 -13.26
C ASN A 13 22.27 -10.75 -13.94
N ASP A 14 23.50 -11.09 -14.34
CA ASP A 14 23.85 -12.41 -14.89
C ASP A 14 24.54 -13.22 -13.78
N PRO A 15 23.82 -14.14 -13.11
CA PRO A 15 24.37 -14.88 -11.97
C PRO A 15 25.57 -15.75 -12.35
N LYS A 16 25.76 -16.07 -13.65
CA LYS A 16 26.89 -16.88 -14.11
C LYS A 16 28.17 -16.09 -14.34
N LYS A 17 28.11 -14.75 -14.35
CA LYS A 17 29.26 -13.85 -14.58
C LYS A 17 29.63 -13.02 -13.36
N GLN A 18 29.21 -13.45 -12.16
CA GLN A 18 29.69 -12.83 -10.95
C GLN A 18 31.17 -13.18 -10.76
N ALA A 19 32.04 -12.18 -10.87
CA ALA A 19 33.42 -12.34 -10.45
C ALA A 19 33.42 -12.73 -8.97
N PRO A 20 34.26 -13.69 -8.53
CA PRO A 20 34.37 -14.04 -7.13
C PRO A 20 34.55 -12.78 -6.29
N MET A 21 33.59 -12.47 -5.42
CA MET A 21 33.70 -11.33 -4.53
C MET A 21 34.90 -11.59 -3.61
N LYS A 22 35.85 -10.66 -3.61
CA LYS A 22 36.89 -10.65 -2.59
C LYS A 22 36.20 -10.36 -1.26
N PRO A 23 36.37 -11.19 -0.22
CA PRO A 23 35.80 -10.90 1.09
C PRO A 23 36.33 -9.55 1.58
N SER A 24 35.43 -8.72 2.10
CA SER A 24 35.82 -7.45 2.72
C SER A 24 36.75 -7.75 3.90
N PRO A 25 37.90 -7.06 4.06
CA PRO A 25 38.85 -7.32 5.14
C PRO A 25 38.30 -7.00 6.54
N SER A 26 37.07 -6.47 6.63
CA SER A 26 36.36 -6.21 7.88
C SER A 26 35.56 -7.40 8.42
N GLU A 27 35.47 -8.52 7.69
CA GLU A 27 34.78 -9.71 8.17
C GLU A 27 35.75 -10.64 8.92
N PRO A 28 35.41 -11.10 10.13
CA PRO A 28 36.25 -12.05 10.85
C PRO A 28 36.38 -13.34 10.05
N ALA A 29 37.62 -13.64 9.62
CA ALA A 29 37.99 -14.87 8.96
C ALA A 29 37.69 -16.06 9.88
N GLY A 30 36.58 -16.74 9.62
CA GLY A 30 36.12 -17.86 10.46
C GLY A 30 34.64 -18.23 10.29
N SER A 31 33.82 -17.39 9.66
CA SER A 31 32.43 -17.73 9.34
C SER A 31 32.31 -18.37 7.95
N ALA A 32 33.05 -19.45 7.69
CA ALA A 32 32.66 -20.37 6.64
C ALA A 32 31.43 -21.12 7.17
N THR A 33 30.23 -20.58 6.94
CA THR A 33 29.01 -21.38 7.11
C THR A 33 29.19 -22.60 6.21
N PRO A 34 29.31 -23.81 6.76
CA PRO A 34 29.41 -24.99 5.90
C PRO A 34 28.15 -25.01 5.03
N ASP A 35 28.31 -25.35 3.75
CA ASP A 35 27.19 -25.69 2.88
C ASP A 35 26.50 -26.92 3.50
N PHE A 36 25.61 -26.66 4.45
CA PHE A 36 24.86 -27.69 5.12
C PHE A 36 23.87 -28.21 4.09
N THR A 37 24.16 -29.36 3.52
CA THR A 37 23.21 -30.09 2.68
C THR A 37 21.99 -30.37 3.55
N SER A 38 20.97 -29.54 3.36
CA SER A 38 19.69 -29.53 4.06
C SER A 38 18.83 -30.78 3.74
N HIS A 39 19.41 -31.97 3.82
CA HIS A 39 18.63 -33.21 3.72
C HIS A 39 17.81 -33.46 5.00
N GLY A 40 18.17 -32.84 6.13
CA GLY A 40 17.41 -32.89 7.40
C GLY A 40 16.51 -31.67 7.70
N ALA A 41 16.57 -30.58 6.92
CA ALA A 41 15.72 -29.41 7.22
C ALA A 41 14.23 -29.67 6.92
N ASN A 42 13.91 -30.69 6.12
CA ASN A 42 12.53 -31.11 5.89
C ASN A 42 11.89 -31.74 7.13
N ASP A 43 12.65 -32.45 7.96
CA ASP A 43 12.13 -33.03 9.22
C ASP A 43 11.89 -31.95 10.29
N SER A 44 12.72 -30.90 10.34
CA SER A 44 12.53 -29.75 11.23
C SER A 44 11.30 -28.87 10.91
N ARG A 45 10.69 -29.07 9.73
CA ARG A 45 9.51 -28.33 9.27
C ARG A 45 8.17 -28.98 9.65
N GLN A 46 8.17 -30.11 10.36
CA GLN A 46 6.91 -30.72 10.82
C GLN A 46 6.07 -29.77 11.70
N ASN A 47 6.72 -28.84 12.43
CA ASN A 47 6.08 -27.84 13.28
C ASN A 47 5.86 -26.47 12.60
N ARG A 48 6.04 -26.37 11.27
CA ARG A 48 5.75 -25.16 10.47
C ARG A 48 4.80 -25.55 9.35
N THR A 49 3.53 -25.79 9.70
CA THR A 49 2.47 -25.98 8.71
C THR A 49 2.29 -24.70 7.90
N ARG A 50 1.91 -24.85 6.63
CA ARG A 50 1.62 -23.71 5.73
C ARG A 50 0.57 -22.78 6.34
N GLU A 51 -0.41 -23.33 7.04
CA GLU A 51 -1.40 -22.58 7.82
C GLU A 51 -0.73 -21.62 8.81
N MET A 52 0.23 -22.08 9.62
CA MET A 52 0.93 -21.22 10.57
C MET A 52 1.74 -20.11 9.91
N GLN A 53 2.29 -20.35 8.72
CA GLN A 53 3.00 -19.32 7.95
C GLN A 53 2.06 -18.29 7.34
N LEU A 54 0.81 -18.67 7.06
CA LEU A 54 -0.21 -17.81 6.48
C LEU A 54 -0.99 -16.99 7.51
N ILE A 55 -0.88 -17.29 8.81
CA ILE A 55 -1.55 -16.52 9.88
C ILE A 55 -1.23 -15.01 9.78
N PRO A 56 0.05 -14.57 9.65
CA PRO A 56 0.37 -13.15 9.52
C PRO A 56 -0.22 -12.53 8.24
N GLU A 57 -0.25 -13.27 7.14
CA GLU A 57 -0.87 -12.80 5.90
C GLU A 57 -2.38 -12.67 6.01
N ALA A 58 -3.04 -13.62 6.68
CA ALA A 58 -4.47 -13.59 6.93
C ALA A 58 -4.84 -12.40 7.82
N LEU A 59 -4.05 -12.15 8.87
CA LEU A 59 -4.17 -10.97 9.72
C LEU A 59 -3.96 -9.67 8.92
N ALA A 60 -2.92 -9.60 8.09
CA ALA A 60 -2.65 -8.44 7.26
C ALA A 60 -3.80 -8.19 6.26
N ARG A 61 -4.33 -9.24 5.63
CA ARG A 61 -5.50 -9.14 4.74
C ARG A 61 -6.74 -8.64 5.48
N ALA A 62 -7.03 -9.18 6.66
CA ALA A 62 -8.16 -8.73 7.48
C ALA A 62 -8.03 -7.24 7.85
N HIS A 63 -6.84 -6.81 8.31
CA HIS A 63 -6.56 -5.42 8.64
C HIS A 63 -6.67 -4.49 7.42
N MET A 64 -6.22 -4.92 6.24
CA MET A 64 -6.39 -4.15 5.00
C MET A 64 -7.86 -4.05 4.60
N HIS A 65 -8.64 -5.12 4.74
CA HIS A 65 -10.08 -5.09 4.49
C HIS A 65 -10.80 -4.11 5.42
N GLU A 66 -10.45 -4.10 6.71
CA GLU A 66 -11.03 -3.18 7.68
C GLU A 66 -10.69 -1.71 7.34
N GLN A 67 -9.43 -1.42 7.05
CA GLN A 67 -9.01 -0.07 6.62
C GLN A 67 -9.72 0.40 5.34
N LEU A 68 -9.87 -0.48 4.36
CA LEU A 68 -10.60 -0.16 3.12
C LEU A 68 -12.07 0.16 3.42
N HIS A 69 -12.72 -0.65 4.24
CA HIS A 69 -14.10 -0.44 4.64
C HIS A 69 -14.28 0.89 5.38
N GLN A 70 -13.39 1.22 6.31
CA GLN A 70 -13.41 2.51 7.02
C GLN A 70 -13.24 3.69 6.05
N ALA A 71 -12.28 3.62 5.13
CA ALA A 71 -12.07 4.65 4.13
C ALA A 71 -13.29 4.84 3.21
N GLU A 72 -14.00 3.76 2.86
CA GLU A 72 -15.25 3.85 2.11
C GLU A 72 -16.37 4.55 2.90
N GLN A 73 -16.50 4.26 4.19
CA GLN A 73 -17.49 4.92 5.06
C GLN A 73 -17.22 6.42 5.15
N GLU A 74 -15.97 6.83 5.35
CA GLU A 74 -15.57 8.23 5.38
C GLU A 74 -15.90 8.94 4.06
N ARG A 75 -15.57 8.32 2.92
CA ARG A 75 -15.90 8.86 1.59
C ARG A 75 -17.41 9.05 1.43
N ARG A 76 -18.23 8.10 1.89
CA ARG A 76 -19.70 8.20 1.85
C ARG A 76 -20.19 9.34 2.73
N ALA A 77 -19.68 9.46 3.94
CA ALA A 77 -20.04 10.54 4.87
C ALA A 77 -19.73 11.93 4.29
N VAL A 78 -18.54 12.10 3.71
CA VAL A 78 -18.13 13.36 3.06
C VAL A 78 -19.08 13.69 1.89
N ARG A 79 -19.38 12.72 1.02
CA ARG A 79 -20.31 12.92 -0.12
C ARG A 79 -21.70 13.35 0.34
N LEU A 80 -22.22 12.74 1.41
CA LEU A 80 -23.52 13.11 1.97
C LEU A 80 -23.49 14.52 2.58
N ALA A 81 -22.43 14.88 3.30
CA ALA A 81 -22.26 16.22 3.86
C ALA A 81 -22.19 17.28 2.76
N THR A 82 -21.45 17.02 1.67
CA THR A 82 -21.37 17.94 0.53
C THR A 82 -22.70 18.08 -0.18
N ALA A 83 -23.43 16.98 -0.39
CA ALA A 83 -24.76 17.01 -1.01
C ALA A 83 -25.75 17.85 -0.20
N ARG A 84 -25.80 17.63 1.13
CA ARG A 84 -26.65 18.43 2.04
C ARG A 84 -26.29 19.92 2.02
N ARG A 85 -24.99 20.24 1.95
CA ARG A 85 -24.53 21.64 1.84
C ARG A 85 -24.99 22.27 0.53
N MET A 86 -24.92 21.54 -0.58
CA MET A 86 -25.39 22.02 -1.88
C MET A 86 -26.91 22.21 -1.90
N GLN A 87 -27.67 21.29 -1.29
CA GLN A 87 -29.12 21.41 -1.15
C GLN A 87 -29.51 22.70 -0.41
N ARG A 88 -28.91 22.97 0.77
CA ARG A 88 -29.17 24.20 1.51
C ARG A 88 -28.81 25.47 0.72
N ARG A 89 -27.75 25.41 -0.10
CA ARG A 89 -27.38 26.52 -0.99
C ARG A 89 -28.43 26.74 -2.07
N ALA A 90 -28.93 25.67 -2.69
CA ALA A 90 -29.99 25.75 -3.69
C ALA A 90 -31.29 26.29 -3.11
N GLU A 91 -31.69 25.84 -1.91
CA GLU A 91 -32.87 26.36 -1.19
C GLU A 91 -32.74 27.85 -0.89
N ARG A 92 -31.57 28.31 -0.43
CA ARG A 92 -31.32 29.74 -0.18
C ARG A 92 -31.35 30.55 -1.48
N ALA A 93 -30.76 30.02 -2.55
CA ALA A 93 -30.76 30.67 -3.85
C ALA A 93 -32.18 30.80 -4.41
N SER A 94 -33.00 29.74 -4.28
CA SER A 94 -34.39 29.77 -4.75
C SER A 94 -35.25 30.74 -3.95
N LEU A 95 -35.08 30.81 -2.62
CA LEU A 95 -35.77 31.80 -1.78
C LEU A 95 -35.38 33.23 -2.16
N ARG A 96 -34.08 33.49 -2.40
CA ARG A 96 -33.59 34.79 -2.87
C ARG A 96 -34.18 35.17 -4.23
N ALA A 97 -34.21 34.23 -5.17
CA ALA A 97 -34.80 34.46 -6.49
C ALA A 97 -36.29 34.79 -6.38
N ARG A 98 -37.05 34.01 -5.59
CA ARG A 98 -38.48 34.28 -5.32
C ARG A 98 -38.69 35.66 -4.72
N ARG A 99 -37.86 36.05 -3.74
CA ARG A 99 -37.92 37.38 -3.12
C ARG A 99 -37.61 38.49 -4.13
N ALA A 100 -36.59 38.32 -4.96
CA ALA A 100 -36.24 39.29 -6.00
C ALA A 100 -37.38 39.47 -7.01
N LEU A 101 -38.02 38.38 -7.44
CA LEU A 101 -39.20 38.43 -8.31
C LEU A 101 -40.37 39.16 -7.65
N ALA A 102 -40.69 38.84 -6.38
CA ALA A 102 -41.75 39.52 -5.65
C ALA A 102 -41.50 41.03 -5.49
N MET A 103 -40.25 41.42 -5.22
CA MET A 103 -39.86 42.84 -5.17
C MET A 103 -39.97 43.51 -6.54
N ALA A 104 -39.62 42.83 -7.63
CA ALA A 104 -39.73 43.37 -8.98
C ALA A 104 -41.18 43.55 -9.45
N VAL A 105 -42.13 42.76 -8.92
CA VAL A 105 -43.57 42.89 -9.22
C VAL A 105 -44.24 44.00 -8.40
N MET A 106 -43.70 44.36 -7.23
CA MET A 106 -44.26 45.41 -6.37
C MET A 106 -43.77 46.84 -6.73
N GLN A 107 -42.88 46.99 -7.70
CA GLN A 107 -42.48 48.28 -8.27
C GLN A 107 -43.38 48.66 -9.44
#